data_AF-A0A9Q0TTB8-F1
#
_entry.id   AF-A0A9Q0TTB8-F1
#
_cell.length_a   1.000
_cell.length_b   1.000
_cell.length_c   1.000
_cell.angle_alpha   90.00
_cell.angle_beta   90.00
_cell.angle_gamma   90.00
#
_symmetry.space_group_name_H-M   'P 1'
#
loop_
_entity.id
_entity.type
_entity.pdbx_description
1 polymer ?
#
loop_
_entity_poly.entity_id
_entity_poly.type
_entity_poly.pdbx_seq_one_letter_code
_entity_poly.pdbx_strand_id
1 'polypeptide(L)'
;MIWKLPLIFLITLRLRQLFLTRISMSIMAVSSWNDNGQKQFVHDPYELYRSDFFPGLGWMLTKSIWDELSPKWPKAYWDDWMRLKENHKGRHFLRPEVCRTYNFGEHGSSLGQFFQQYLQPIKLNNVKVDWKSRDLSYLMRDKYTKHFADIVRKAKPIQGTDAVLKAYNIEGDVRIQYKDQPDFERIARQFGIFEEWKDGIPRTSFKGVVVFRYQTTRRVFLVGPDSLKQLGTKDARNI
;
A
#
# COMPACT_ATOMS: atom_id res chain seq x y z
N MET A 1 -36.86 -11.30 11.52
CA MET A 1 -35.81 -11.27 10.48
C MET A 1 -34.64 -10.46 11.03
N ILE A 2 -33.64 -11.15 11.57
CA ILE A 2 -32.50 -10.54 12.24
C ILE A 2 -31.56 -10.01 11.16
N TRP A 3 -31.38 -8.69 11.12
CA TRP A 3 -30.38 -8.05 10.27
C TRP A 3 -29.01 -8.59 10.67
N LYS A 4 -28.45 -9.48 9.85
CA LYS A 4 -27.03 -9.81 9.93
C LYS A 4 -26.28 -8.51 9.63
N LEU A 5 -25.76 -7.87 10.67
CA LEU A 5 -24.77 -6.81 10.54
C LEU A 5 -23.71 -7.27 9.53
N PRO A 6 -23.48 -6.55 8.43
CA PRO A 6 -22.48 -6.95 7.46
C PRO A 6 -21.12 -7.04 8.13
N LEU A 7 -20.40 -8.10 7.79
CA LEU A 7 -19.08 -8.52 8.29
C LEU A 7 -18.00 -7.41 8.31
N ILE A 8 -18.29 -6.25 7.70
CA ILE A 8 -17.50 -5.02 7.70
C ILE A 8 -17.21 -4.53 9.13
N PHE A 9 -18.15 -4.68 10.06
CA PHE A 9 -18.02 -4.13 11.43
C PHE A 9 -17.24 -5.01 12.42
N LEU A 10 -17.04 -6.30 12.13
CA LEU A 10 -16.38 -7.21 13.07
C LEU A 10 -14.85 -7.23 12.97
N ILE A 11 -14.28 -6.73 11.87
CA ILE A 11 -12.82 -6.70 11.65
C ILE A 11 -12.19 -5.41 12.22
N THR A 12 -12.97 -4.34 12.35
CA THR A 12 -12.52 -3.00 12.80
C THR A 12 -12.25 -2.88 14.30
N LEU A 13 -12.87 -3.71 15.15
CA LEU A 13 -12.82 -3.50 16.61
C LEU A 13 -11.53 -3.97 17.31
N ARG A 14 -10.71 -4.85 16.72
CA ARG A 14 -9.58 -5.49 17.44
C ARG A 14 -8.18 -5.14 16.95
N LEU A 15 -8.01 -4.56 15.75
CA LEU A 15 -6.79 -3.81 15.43
C LEU A 15 -6.67 -2.55 16.29
N ARG A 16 -7.78 -2.10 16.88
CA ARG A 16 -7.89 -0.95 17.79
C ARG A 16 -6.89 -1.01 18.95
N GLN A 17 -6.63 -2.18 19.55
CA GLN A 17 -5.74 -2.27 20.71
C GLN A 17 -4.24 -2.22 20.34
N LEU A 18 -3.84 -2.87 19.24
CA LEU A 18 -2.46 -2.78 18.72
C LEU A 18 -2.15 -1.37 18.18
N PHE A 19 -3.15 -0.75 17.53
CA PHE A 19 -3.06 0.62 17.01
C PHE A 19 -2.95 1.67 18.12
N LEU A 20 -3.73 1.53 19.20
CA LEU A 20 -3.79 2.53 20.27
C LEU A 20 -2.61 2.47 21.27
N THR A 21 -1.95 1.31 21.45
CA THR A 21 -0.94 1.19 22.53
C THR A 21 0.51 1.13 22.07
N ARG A 22 0.80 0.86 20.78
CA ARG A 22 2.19 0.60 20.33
C ARG A 22 2.59 1.15 18.97
N ILE A 23 1.64 1.53 18.12
CA ILE A 23 1.95 2.05 16.80
C ILE A 23 2.15 3.56 16.90
N SER A 24 3.42 3.92 17.15
CA SER A 24 4.10 5.21 17.02
C SER A 24 3.31 6.37 16.39
N MET A 25 3.52 7.61 16.90
CA MET A 25 3.09 8.89 16.31
C MET A 25 3.44 9.09 14.81
N SER A 26 4.18 8.16 14.21
CA SER A 26 4.52 8.10 12.79
C SER A 26 3.46 7.45 11.89
N ILE A 27 2.35 6.93 12.41
CA ILE A 27 1.22 6.41 11.60
C ILE A 27 0.02 7.35 11.73
N MET A 28 -0.60 7.66 10.59
CA MET A 28 -1.81 8.48 10.52
C MET A 28 -3.09 7.63 10.57
N ALA A 29 -3.15 6.56 9.77
CA ALA A 29 -4.30 5.66 9.74
C ALA A 29 -3.91 4.22 9.35
N VAL A 30 -4.77 3.27 9.69
CA VAL A 30 -4.74 1.90 9.13
C VAL A 30 -5.87 1.78 8.14
N SER A 31 -5.57 1.31 6.94
CA SER A 31 -6.54 0.95 5.93
C SER A 31 -6.60 -0.57 5.76
N SER A 32 -7.78 -1.09 5.44
CA SER A 32 -8.00 -2.46 4.99
C SER A 32 -7.80 -2.64 3.48
N TRP A 33 -7.37 -1.60 2.78
CA TRP A 33 -7.31 -1.55 1.32
C TRP A 33 -5.88 -1.54 0.80
N ASN A 34 -5.67 -2.26 -0.30
CA ASN A 34 -4.49 -2.19 -1.14
C ASN A 34 -4.97 -1.81 -2.55
N ASP A 35 -4.57 -0.65 -3.08
CA ASP A 35 -4.95 -0.22 -4.42
C ASP A 35 -4.52 -1.23 -5.50
N ASN A 36 -3.37 -1.89 -5.31
CA ASN A 36 -2.88 -2.96 -6.17
C ASN A 36 -3.25 -4.35 -5.62
N GLY A 37 -4.46 -4.47 -5.06
CA GLY A 37 -4.96 -5.64 -4.33
C GLY A 37 -5.63 -6.70 -5.21
N GLN A 38 -5.49 -6.62 -6.53
CA GLN A 38 -6.14 -7.53 -7.48
C GLN A 38 -5.59 -8.94 -7.34
N LYS A 39 -6.39 -9.98 -7.66
CA LYS A 39 -6.06 -11.39 -7.40
C LYS A 39 -4.67 -11.81 -7.89
N GLN A 40 -4.24 -11.33 -9.06
CA GLN A 40 -2.96 -11.63 -9.66
C GLN A 40 -1.76 -10.92 -9.01
N PHE A 41 -2.01 -9.92 -8.15
CA PHE A 41 -0.98 -9.06 -7.56
C PHE A 41 -0.80 -9.25 -6.05
N VAL A 42 -1.48 -10.22 -5.44
CA VAL A 42 -1.42 -10.47 -3.99
C VAL A 42 -1.39 -11.96 -3.68
N HIS A 43 -0.72 -12.32 -2.60
CA HIS A 43 -0.58 -13.71 -2.17
C HIS A 43 -0.77 -13.86 -0.66
N ASP A 44 0.00 -13.15 0.15
CA ASP A 44 0.13 -13.40 1.59
C ASP A 44 -0.96 -12.69 2.40
N PRO A 45 -1.90 -13.41 3.04
CA PRO A 45 -2.92 -12.77 3.86
C PRO A 45 -2.37 -12.26 5.20
N TYR A 46 -1.12 -12.50 5.55
CA TYR A 46 -0.56 -12.06 6.83
C TYR A 46 0.32 -10.81 6.72
N GLU A 47 0.74 -10.49 5.50
CA GLU A 47 1.66 -9.39 5.25
C GLU A 47 0.96 -8.02 5.36
N LEU A 48 1.60 -7.11 6.08
CA LEU A 48 1.23 -5.69 6.19
C LEU A 48 2.42 -4.82 5.74
N TYR A 49 2.09 -3.68 5.15
CA TYR A 49 3.03 -2.68 4.68
C TYR A 49 2.74 -1.32 5.30
N ARG A 50 3.79 -0.50 5.45
CA ARG A 50 3.63 0.95 5.55
C ARG A 50 3.57 1.52 4.12
N SER A 51 2.81 2.60 3.95
CA SER A 51 2.72 3.35 2.71
C SER A 51 2.70 4.85 2.97
N ASP A 52 3.25 5.63 2.05
CA ASP A 52 3.14 7.09 2.05
C ASP A 52 1.82 7.55 1.41
N PHE A 53 1.16 6.68 0.65
CA PHE A 53 -0.12 6.95 0.02
C PHE A 53 -1.28 6.57 0.94
N PHE A 54 -2.25 7.48 1.12
CA PHE A 54 -3.48 7.19 1.86
C PHE A 54 -4.48 6.39 1.01
N PRO A 55 -4.77 5.10 1.33
CA PRO A 55 -5.63 4.27 0.49
C PRO A 55 -7.13 4.47 0.75
N GLY A 56 -7.52 4.91 1.96
CA GLY A 56 -8.92 5.01 2.36
C GLY A 56 -9.62 3.64 2.49
N LEU A 57 -10.82 3.53 1.92
CA LEU A 57 -11.61 2.29 1.69
C LEU A 57 -11.60 1.26 2.85
N GLY A 58 -12.20 1.66 3.98
CA GLY A 58 -12.21 0.89 5.22
C GLY A 58 -10.97 1.21 6.05
N TRP A 59 -11.05 2.26 6.85
CA TRP A 59 -9.88 2.77 7.54
C TRP A 59 -10.25 3.31 8.91
N MET A 60 -9.25 3.41 9.78
CA MET A 60 -9.39 3.95 11.12
C MET A 60 -8.20 4.88 11.45
N LEU A 61 -8.49 5.88 12.27
CA LEU A 61 -7.55 6.86 12.79
C LEU A 61 -7.76 7.03 14.30
N THR A 62 -6.79 7.57 15.04
CA THR A 62 -6.94 7.81 16.48
C THR A 62 -7.71 9.10 16.77
N LYS A 63 -8.34 9.20 17.94
CA LYS A 63 -8.98 10.45 18.37
C LYS A 63 -8.05 11.67 18.27
N SER A 64 -6.77 11.52 18.64
CA SER A 64 -5.80 12.61 18.53
C SER A 64 -5.56 13.09 17.10
N ILE A 65 -5.52 12.18 16.12
CA ILE A 65 -5.43 12.53 14.70
C ILE A 65 -6.74 13.20 14.25
N TRP A 66 -7.89 12.75 14.74
CA TRP A 66 -9.17 13.39 14.45
C TRP A 66 -9.21 14.84 14.93
N ASP A 67 -8.86 15.06 16.22
CA ASP A 67 -8.87 16.37 16.84
C ASP A 67 -7.93 17.36 16.12
N GLU A 68 -6.85 16.85 15.49
CA GLU A 68 -5.96 17.65 14.65
C GLU A 68 -6.57 18.02 13.28
N LEU A 69 -7.31 17.11 12.65
CA LEU A 69 -7.82 17.28 11.29
C LEU A 69 -9.18 17.99 11.25
N SER A 70 -10.05 17.71 12.22
CA SER A 70 -11.45 18.18 12.21
C SER A 70 -11.61 19.70 12.17
N PRO A 71 -10.78 20.53 12.82
CA PRO A 71 -10.93 21.99 12.76
C PRO A 71 -10.64 22.58 11.37
N LYS A 72 -9.92 21.84 10.51
CA LYS A 72 -9.50 22.26 9.16
C LYS A 72 -10.02 21.33 8.07
N TRP A 73 -11.09 20.59 8.36
CA TRP A 73 -11.64 19.61 7.43
C TRP A 73 -12.12 20.30 6.13
N PRO A 74 -11.78 19.75 4.96
CA PRO A 74 -12.09 20.39 3.68
C PRO A 74 -13.57 20.26 3.33
N LYS A 75 -14.08 21.18 2.51
CA LYS A 75 -15.46 21.14 2.02
C LYS A 75 -15.70 20.00 1.01
N ALA A 76 -14.67 19.54 0.31
CA ALA A 76 -14.73 18.51 -0.71
C ALA A 76 -13.39 17.76 -0.81
N TYR A 77 -13.37 16.63 -1.52
CA TYR A 77 -12.15 15.85 -1.83
C TYR A 77 -11.30 15.53 -0.60
N TRP A 78 -11.95 15.12 0.49
CA TRP A 78 -11.32 14.91 1.79
C TRP A 78 -10.21 13.85 1.77
N ASP A 79 -10.31 12.86 0.90
CA ASP A 79 -9.31 11.80 0.74
C ASP A 79 -8.06 12.31 0.03
N ASP A 80 -8.21 13.10 -1.04
CA ASP A 80 -7.08 13.80 -1.69
C ASP A 80 -6.45 14.82 -0.73
N TRP A 81 -7.25 15.56 0.03
CA TRP A 81 -6.75 16.46 1.07
C TRP A 81 -5.93 15.71 2.13
N MET A 82 -6.36 14.53 2.57
CA MET A 82 -5.59 13.72 3.51
C MET A 82 -4.23 13.27 2.95
N ARG A 83 -4.07 13.18 1.63
CA ARG A 83 -2.80 12.81 0.96
C ARG A 83 -1.79 13.95 0.95
N LEU A 84 -2.21 15.20 1.18
CA LEU A 84 -1.31 16.36 1.15
C LEU A 84 -0.32 16.36 2.31
N LYS A 85 0.94 16.71 2.03
CA LYS A 85 2.03 16.79 3.01
C LYS A 85 1.68 17.58 4.28
N GLU A 86 0.94 18.67 4.14
CA GLU A 86 0.49 19.55 5.24
C GLU A 86 -0.45 18.83 6.24
N ASN A 87 -1.14 17.79 5.78
CA ASN A 87 -2.12 17.04 6.56
C ASN A 87 -1.52 15.76 7.12
N HIS A 88 -0.86 14.94 6.29
CA HIS A 88 -0.25 13.72 6.79
C HIS A 88 1.06 13.98 7.57
N LYS A 89 1.72 15.13 7.37
CA LYS A 89 2.92 15.57 8.12
C LYS A 89 4.05 14.53 8.16
N GLY A 90 4.22 13.78 7.06
CA GLY A 90 5.20 12.70 6.96
C GLY A 90 4.88 11.45 7.80
N ARG A 91 3.65 11.33 8.32
CA ARG A 91 3.14 10.07 8.86
C ARG A 91 2.79 9.13 7.71
N HIS A 92 2.94 7.83 7.95
CA HIS A 92 2.61 6.78 6.99
C HIS A 92 1.24 6.17 7.29
N PHE A 93 0.77 5.33 6.39
CA PHE A 93 -0.45 4.54 6.50
C PHE A 93 -0.08 3.07 6.60
N LEU A 94 -0.85 2.29 7.35
CA LEU A 94 -0.74 0.83 7.30
C LEU A 94 -1.75 0.28 6.30
N ARG A 95 -1.33 -0.68 5.49
CA ARG A 95 -2.19 -1.38 4.53
C ARG A 95 -1.80 -2.85 4.41
N PRO A 96 -2.75 -3.77 4.17
CA PRO A 96 -2.43 -5.18 4.00
C PRO A 96 -1.90 -5.49 2.60
N GLU A 97 -1.30 -6.67 2.41
CA GLU A 97 -1.07 -7.20 1.05
C GLU A 97 -2.40 -7.55 0.38
N VAL A 98 -3.21 -8.41 1.02
CA VAL A 98 -4.56 -8.78 0.54
C VAL A 98 -5.62 -7.86 1.19
N CYS A 99 -6.61 -7.35 0.46
CA CYS A 99 -7.62 -6.46 1.05
C CYS A 99 -8.49 -7.17 2.10
N ARG A 100 -9.01 -6.41 3.08
CA ARG A 100 -10.04 -6.88 4.06
C ARG A 100 -11.42 -6.26 3.83
N THR A 101 -11.50 -5.33 2.89
CA THR A 101 -12.72 -4.75 2.37
C THR A 101 -12.80 -5.01 0.87
N TYR A 102 -14.03 -5.01 0.35
CA TYR A 102 -14.31 -5.12 -1.07
C TYR A 102 -15.29 -4.04 -1.45
N ASN A 103 -15.04 -3.34 -2.56
CA ASN A 103 -15.94 -2.32 -3.08
C ASN A 103 -16.85 -2.96 -4.13
N PHE A 104 -18.15 -3.05 -3.83
CA PHE A 104 -19.19 -3.56 -4.73
C PHE A 104 -19.99 -2.44 -5.41
N GLY A 105 -19.70 -1.17 -5.12
CA GLY A 105 -20.42 -0.02 -5.65
C GLY A 105 -19.90 0.38 -7.03
N GLU A 106 -20.47 -0.23 -8.08
CA GLU A 106 -20.17 0.13 -9.48
C GLU A 106 -20.65 1.54 -9.83
N HIS A 107 -21.81 1.94 -9.29
CA HIS A 107 -22.37 3.27 -9.47
C HIS A 107 -22.24 4.09 -8.18
N GLY A 108 -21.72 5.31 -8.31
CA GLY A 108 -21.50 6.22 -7.19
C GLY A 108 -21.11 7.61 -7.67
N SER A 109 -20.61 8.44 -6.75
CA SER A 109 -20.26 9.84 -7.00
C SER A 109 -19.17 10.05 -8.05
N SER A 110 -18.39 9.02 -8.38
CA SER A 110 -17.35 9.04 -9.43
C SER A 110 -17.82 8.46 -10.77
N LEU A 111 -19.11 8.17 -10.94
CA LEU A 111 -19.68 7.55 -12.14
C LEU A 111 -18.99 6.23 -12.55
N GLY A 112 -18.47 5.47 -11.57
CA GLY A 112 -17.82 4.18 -11.81
C GLY A 112 -16.40 4.27 -12.38
N GLN A 113 -15.78 5.46 -12.39
CA GLN A 113 -14.38 5.61 -12.80
C GLN A 113 -13.49 4.62 -12.04
N PHE A 114 -12.62 3.92 -12.78
CA PHE A 114 -11.70 2.88 -12.29
C PHE A 114 -12.33 1.59 -11.73
N PHE A 115 -13.67 1.48 -11.68
CA PHE A 115 -14.31 0.32 -11.04
C PHE A 115 -13.96 -0.99 -11.73
N GLN A 116 -14.25 -1.11 -13.03
CA GLN A 116 -14.06 -2.36 -13.77
C GLN A 116 -12.59 -2.78 -13.85
N GLN A 117 -11.70 -1.83 -14.13
CA GLN A 117 -10.27 -2.12 -14.30
C GLN A 117 -9.56 -2.41 -12.97
N TYR A 118 -9.86 -1.64 -11.92
CA TYR A 118 -9.05 -1.66 -10.70
C TYR A 118 -9.78 -2.12 -9.44
N LEU A 119 -11.06 -1.78 -9.24
CA LEU A 119 -11.76 -2.07 -7.98
C LEU A 119 -12.47 -3.42 -7.96
N GLN A 120 -13.15 -3.78 -9.05
CA GLN A 120 -13.85 -5.05 -9.22
C GLN A 120 -12.92 -6.29 -9.09
N PRO A 121 -11.70 -6.31 -9.65
CA PRO A 121 -10.81 -7.48 -9.53
C PRO A 121 -10.10 -7.63 -8.18
N ILE A 122 -10.36 -6.77 -7.20
CA ILE A 122 -9.73 -6.81 -5.87
C ILE A 122 -10.02 -8.13 -5.16
N LYS A 123 -8.98 -8.75 -4.59
CA LYS A 123 -9.10 -9.97 -3.79
C LYS A 123 -9.51 -9.61 -2.36
N LEU A 124 -10.72 -9.99 -1.99
CA LEU A 124 -11.13 -10.02 -0.59
C LEU A 124 -10.49 -11.21 0.13
N ASN A 125 -9.80 -10.95 1.24
CA ASN A 125 -9.22 -12.00 2.06
C ASN A 125 -10.29 -12.89 2.70
N ASN A 126 -10.10 -14.20 2.58
CA ASN A 126 -10.94 -15.23 3.20
C ASN A 126 -10.23 -16.01 4.33
N VAL A 127 -8.98 -15.65 4.67
CA VAL A 127 -8.20 -16.30 5.74
C VAL A 127 -8.38 -15.54 7.06
N LYS A 128 -8.77 -16.23 8.13
CA LYS A 128 -8.84 -15.64 9.48
C LYS A 128 -7.43 -15.43 10.03
N VAL A 129 -7.03 -14.19 10.24
CA VAL A 129 -5.73 -13.83 10.82
C VAL A 129 -5.94 -13.40 12.27
N ASP A 130 -5.26 -14.07 13.20
CA ASP A 130 -5.18 -13.62 14.59
C ASP A 130 -4.05 -12.59 14.76
N TRP A 131 -4.36 -11.32 14.52
CA TRP A 131 -3.36 -10.24 14.62
C TRP A 131 -2.77 -10.06 16.02
N LYS A 132 -3.43 -10.55 17.08
CA LYS A 132 -2.94 -10.42 18.45
C LYS A 132 -1.74 -11.32 18.74
N SER A 133 -1.67 -12.47 18.06
CA SER A 133 -0.56 -13.41 18.21
C SER A 133 0.59 -13.14 17.24
N ARG A 134 0.43 -12.21 16.30
CA ARG A 134 1.48 -11.84 15.33
C ARG A 134 2.44 -10.81 15.92
N ASP A 135 3.73 -10.98 15.65
CA ASP A 135 4.70 -9.92 15.87
C ASP A 135 4.58 -8.85 14.78
N LEU A 136 4.03 -7.70 15.15
CA LEU A 136 3.92 -6.52 14.29
C LEU A 136 5.03 -5.50 14.54
N SER A 137 6.05 -5.84 15.35
CA SER A 137 7.13 -4.91 15.71
C SER A 137 7.91 -4.43 14.49
N TYR A 138 7.97 -5.23 13.42
CA TYR A 138 8.59 -4.83 12.16
C TYR A 138 7.92 -3.60 11.50
N LEU A 139 6.67 -3.28 11.84
CA LEU A 139 5.95 -2.10 11.33
C LEU A 139 6.31 -0.80 12.05
N MET A 140 7.09 -0.85 13.14
CA MET A 140 7.58 0.37 13.81
C MET A 140 8.52 1.13 12.88
N ARG A 141 8.47 2.47 12.87
CA ARG A 141 9.12 3.33 11.85
C ARG A 141 10.57 2.94 11.52
N ASP A 142 11.39 2.80 12.56
CA ASP A 142 12.82 2.55 12.42
C ASP A 142 13.13 1.10 12.03
N LYS A 143 12.29 0.16 12.49
CA LYS A 143 12.39 -1.26 12.11
C LYS A 143 11.91 -1.48 10.68
N TYR A 144 10.79 -0.87 10.30
CA TYR A 144 10.18 -1.06 8.99
C TYR A 144 11.07 -0.54 7.88
N THR A 145 11.70 0.62 8.06
CA THR A 145 12.61 1.18 7.05
C THR A 145 13.76 0.19 6.77
N LYS A 146 14.37 -0.37 7.81
CA LYS A 146 15.46 -1.36 7.68
C LYS A 146 14.97 -2.68 7.09
N HIS A 147 13.86 -3.21 7.62
CA HIS A 147 13.25 -4.44 7.13
C HIS A 147 12.89 -4.36 5.65
N PHE A 148 12.23 -3.27 5.25
CA PHE A 148 11.82 -3.04 3.86
C PHE A 148 13.03 -2.81 2.94
N ALA A 149 14.04 -2.09 3.40
CA ALA A 149 15.31 -1.93 2.69
C ALA A 149 16.00 -3.28 2.40
N ASP A 150 16.03 -4.17 3.39
CA ASP A 150 16.65 -5.49 3.24
C ASP A 150 15.95 -6.39 2.24
N ILE A 151 14.60 -6.40 2.20
CA ILE A 151 13.86 -7.17 1.19
C ILE A 151 14.04 -6.59 -0.21
N VAL A 152 14.04 -5.26 -0.37
CA VAL A 152 14.26 -4.60 -1.67
C VAL A 152 15.69 -4.86 -2.16
N ARG A 153 16.68 -4.81 -1.28
CA ARG A 153 18.09 -5.06 -1.64
C ARG A 153 18.35 -6.48 -2.11
N LYS A 154 17.68 -7.47 -1.51
CA LYS A 154 17.79 -8.89 -1.88
C LYS A 154 17.13 -9.21 -3.23
N ALA A 155 16.24 -8.34 -3.72
CA ALA A 155 15.57 -8.53 -4.99
C ALA A 155 16.53 -8.35 -6.18
N LYS A 156 16.45 -9.24 -7.16
CA LYS A 156 17.31 -9.22 -8.35
C LYS A 156 16.97 -8.01 -9.22
N PRO A 157 17.95 -7.15 -9.58
CA PRO A 157 17.69 -6.01 -10.45
C PRO A 157 17.38 -6.49 -11.88
N ILE A 158 16.34 -5.92 -12.48
CA ILE A 158 15.96 -6.14 -13.88
C ILE A 158 16.08 -4.81 -14.63
N GLN A 159 16.67 -4.85 -15.83
CA GLN A 159 16.78 -3.72 -16.75
C GLN A 159 16.22 -4.05 -18.14
N GLY A 160 15.85 -3.01 -18.89
CA GLY A 160 15.41 -3.08 -20.29
C GLY A 160 13.88 -2.93 -20.47
N THR A 161 13.47 -2.80 -21.72
CA THR A 161 12.07 -2.58 -22.15
C THR A 161 11.16 -3.77 -21.87
N ASP A 162 11.73 -4.98 -21.78
CA ASP A 162 11.01 -6.23 -21.52
C ASP A 162 10.95 -6.59 -20.02
N ALA A 163 10.99 -5.60 -19.14
CA ALA A 163 11.07 -5.82 -17.70
C ALA A 163 9.94 -6.73 -17.17
N VAL A 164 8.74 -6.66 -17.75
CA VAL A 164 7.61 -7.53 -17.42
C VAL A 164 7.88 -8.99 -17.81
N LEU A 165 8.34 -9.25 -19.03
CA LEU A 165 8.70 -10.60 -19.50
C LEU A 165 9.87 -11.18 -18.69
N LYS A 166 10.89 -10.36 -18.40
CA LYS A 166 12.03 -10.78 -17.56
C LYS A 166 11.58 -11.06 -16.12
N ALA A 167 10.64 -10.27 -15.60
CA ALA A 167 10.05 -10.49 -14.28
C ALA A 167 9.19 -11.77 -14.22
N TYR A 168 8.88 -12.43 -15.33
CA TYR A 168 8.26 -13.75 -15.33
C TYR A 168 9.30 -14.87 -15.18
N ASN A 169 10.41 -14.78 -15.93
CA ASN A 169 11.36 -15.88 -16.10
C ASN A 169 12.45 -16.00 -15.02
N ILE A 170 12.59 -15.01 -14.14
CA ILE A 170 13.61 -15.04 -13.08
C ILE A 170 13.08 -15.84 -11.88
N GLU A 171 13.90 -16.52 -11.09
CA GLU A 171 13.46 -17.02 -9.78
C GLU A 171 13.67 -15.98 -8.67
N GLY A 172 12.71 -15.87 -7.75
CA GLY A 172 12.77 -15.00 -6.57
C GLY A 172 12.24 -13.58 -6.80
N ASP A 173 12.42 -12.72 -5.80
CA ASP A 173 11.95 -11.33 -5.88
C ASP A 173 12.79 -10.50 -6.85
N VAL A 174 12.16 -9.52 -7.50
CA VAL A 174 12.81 -8.69 -8.52
C VAL A 174 12.54 -7.21 -8.29
N ARG A 175 13.49 -6.36 -8.68
CA ARG A 175 13.35 -4.91 -8.61
C ARG A 175 13.62 -4.27 -9.97
N ILE A 176 12.76 -3.34 -10.36
CA ILE A 176 12.83 -2.57 -11.59
C ILE A 176 12.93 -1.10 -11.20
N GLN A 177 13.97 -0.42 -11.66
CA GLN A 177 14.12 1.01 -11.40
C GLN A 177 13.32 1.81 -12.43
N TYR A 178 12.51 2.77 -11.97
CA TYR A 178 11.89 3.77 -12.83
C TYR A 178 12.62 5.11 -12.66
N LYS A 179 12.67 5.90 -13.73
CA LYS A 179 13.43 7.18 -13.77
C LYS A 179 12.63 8.35 -13.21
N ASP A 180 11.37 8.43 -13.61
CA ASP A 180 10.46 9.54 -13.33
C ASP A 180 9.00 9.03 -13.38
N GLN A 181 8.05 9.96 -13.25
CA GLN A 181 6.63 9.63 -13.28
C GLN A 181 6.19 9.02 -14.62
N PRO A 182 6.50 9.58 -15.80
CA PRO A 182 6.15 8.96 -17.08
C PRO A 182 6.71 7.53 -17.24
N ASP A 183 7.94 7.28 -16.81
CA ASP A 183 8.53 5.94 -16.86
C ASP A 183 7.83 4.97 -15.90
N PHE A 184 7.47 5.43 -14.69
CA PHE A 184 6.65 4.65 -13.77
C PHE A 184 5.29 4.29 -14.39
N GLU A 185 4.57 5.27 -14.94
CA GLU A 185 3.25 5.07 -15.55
C GLU A 185 3.32 4.07 -16.70
N ARG A 186 4.37 4.16 -17.53
CA ARG A 186 4.64 3.19 -18.59
C ARG A 186 4.84 1.77 -18.04
N ILE A 187 5.66 1.59 -17.00
CA ILE A 187 5.91 0.28 -16.40
C ILE A 187 4.65 -0.26 -15.70
N ALA A 188 3.97 0.59 -14.92
CA ALA A 188 2.73 0.26 -14.21
C ALA A 188 1.64 -0.23 -15.18
N ARG A 189 1.47 0.46 -16.31
CA ARG A 189 0.55 0.07 -17.39
C ARG A 189 0.86 -1.31 -17.95
N GLN A 190 2.13 -1.64 -18.17
CA GLN A 190 2.54 -2.96 -18.67
C GLN A 190 2.22 -4.09 -17.69
N PHE A 191 2.27 -3.83 -16.38
CA PHE A 191 1.86 -4.80 -15.36
C PHE A 191 0.35 -4.84 -15.14
N GLY A 192 -0.37 -3.74 -15.43
CA GLY A 192 -1.79 -3.57 -15.14
C GLY A 192 -2.09 -3.14 -13.70
N ILE A 193 -1.12 -2.52 -13.01
CA ILE A 193 -1.31 -1.90 -11.69
C ILE A 193 -1.67 -0.42 -11.84
N PHE A 194 -2.08 0.25 -10.75
CA PHE A 194 -2.40 1.68 -10.79
C PHE A 194 -1.21 2.52 -11.25
N GLU A 195 -1.47 3.35 -12.27
CA GLU A 195 -0.53 4.31 -12.84
C GLU A 195 -0.48 5.63 -12.05
N GLU A 196 -1.58 5.97 -11.37
CA GLU A 196 -1.79 7.30 -10.81
C GLU A 196 -0.87 7.66 -9.63
N TRP A 197 -0.54 8.96 -9.58
CA TRP A 197 0.15 9.62 -8.49
C TRP A 197 -0.78 10.64 -7.84
N LYS A 198 -0.63 10.87 -6.54
CA LYS A 198 -1.25 12.00 -5.83
C LYS A 198 -0.18 12.69 -5.00
N ASP A 199 -0.07 14.01 -5.12
CA ASP A 199 0.96 14.81 -4.43
C ASP A 199 2.39 14.26 -4.62
N GLY A 200 2.72 13.79 -5.84
CA GLY A 200 4.02 13.20 -6.15
C GLY A 200 4.27 11.82 -5.52
N ILE A 201 3.22 11.14 -5.03
CA ILE A 201 3.32 9.82 -4.40
C ILE A 201 2.54 8.78 -5.25
N PRO A 202 3.19 7.73 -5.77
CA PRO A 202 2.50 6.62 -6.42
C PRO A 202 1.66 5.83 -5.42
N ARG A 203 0.53 5.29 -5.86
CA ARG A 203 -0.34 4.44 -5.03
C ARG A 203 0.44 3.29 -4.40
N THR A 204 0.13 2.98 -3.14
CA THR A 204 0.72 1.89 -2.33
C THR A 204 2.22 2.01 -2.01
N SER A 205 2.88 3.08 -2.46
CA SER A 205 4.33 3.21 -2.35
C SER A 205 4.80 3.47 -0.92
N PHE A 206 6.05 3.09 -0.65
CA PHE A 206 6.80 3.50 0.53
C PHE A 206 8.19 3.96 0.10
N LYS A 207 8.51 5.23 0.36
CA LYS A 207 9.72 5.92 -0.08
C LYS A 207 9.97 5.76 -1.59
N GLY A 208 8.90 5.89 -2.38
CA GLY A 208 8.93 5.72 -3.84
C GLY A 208 9.09 4.26 -4.31
N VAL A 209 8.93 3.27 -3.43
CA VAL A 209 8.92 1.85 -3.83
C VAL A 209 7.50 1.31 -3.83
N VAL A 210 7.01 0.85 -4.99
CA VAL A 210 5.74 0.13 -5.13
C VAL A 210 6.02 -1.37 -5.11
N VAL A 211 5.33 -2.10 -4.23
CA VAL A 211 5.46 -3.56 -4.11
C VAL A 211 4.13 -4.26 -4.37
N PHE A 212 4.18 -5.26 -5.23
CA PHE A 212 3.08 -6.14 -5.57
C PHE A 212 3.60 -7.53 -5.95
N ARG A 213 2.73 -8.53 -5.98
CA ARG A 213 3.06 -9.86 -6.54
C ARG A 213 2.81 -9.87 -8.03
N TYR A 214 3.34 -10.83 -8.78
CA TYR A 214 3.00 -10.95 -10.19
C TYR A 214 2.94 -12.41 -10.61
N GLN A 215 1.72 -12.91 -10.84
CA GLN A 215 1.37 -14.26 -11.33
C GLN A 215 1.83 -15.45 -10.45
N THR A 216 2.75 -15.22 -9.52
CA THR A 216 3.29 -16.20 -8.58
C THR A 216 3.39 -15.58 -7.18
N THR A 217 4.01 -16.29 -6.24
CA THR A 217 4.31 -15.76 -4.90
C THR A 217 5.44 -14.73 -4.89
N ARG A 218 6.10 -14.45 -6.03
CA ARG A 218 7.22 -13.49 -6.11
C ARG A 218 6.76 -12.05 -5.89
N ARG A 219 7.64 -11.21 -5.34
CA ARG A 219 7.46 -9.75 -5.30
C ARG A 219 8.14 -9.08 -6.48
N VAL A 220 7.45 -8.09 -7.05
CA VAL A 220 8.00 -7.09 -7.95
C VAL A 220 8.05 -5.78 -7.18
N PHE A 221 9.23 -5.15 -7.18
CA PHE A 221 9.45 -3.83 -6.62
C PHE A 221 9.71 -2.83 -7.75
N LEU A 222 8.84 -1.84 -7.94
CA LEU A 222 9.17 -0.67 -8.75
C LEU A 222 9.85 0.34 -7.85
N VAL A 223 11.11 0.69 -8.14
CA VAL A 223 11.98 1.46 -7.27
C VAL A 223 12.27 2.82 -7.90
N GLY A 224 11.89 3.89 -7.21
CA GLY A 224 12.14 5.24 -7.67
C GLY A 224 13.61 5.67 -7.61
N PRO A 225 13.96 6.79 -8.26
CA PRO A 225 15.34 7.24 -8.42
C PRO A 225 16.06 7.46 -7.08
N ASP A 226 15.36 8.03 -6.09
CA ASP A 226 15.91 8.30 -4.75
C ASP A 226 15.58 7.24 -3.70
N SER A 227 14.81 6.21 -4.06
CA SER A 227 14.25 5.26 -3.10
C SER A 227 15.33 4.52 -2.30
N LEU A 228 16.40 4.06 -2.97
CA LEU A 228 17.50 3.36 -2.31
C LEU A 228 18.22 4.26 -1.29
N LYS A 229 18.45 5.53 -1.65
CA LYS A 229 19.02 6.53 -0.74
C LYS A 229 18.09 6.79 0.44
N GLN A 230 16.80 6.98 0.20
CA GLN A 230 15.80 7.18 1.26
C GLN A 230 15.65 5.97 2.20
N LEU A 231 15.90 4.77 1.69
CA LEU A 231 15.93 3.52 2.46
C LEU A 231 17.24 3.32 3.24
N GLY A 232 18.24 4.20 3.07
CA GLY A 232 19.56 4.06 3.70
C GLY A 232 20.42 2.96 3.08
N THR A 233 20.08 2.53 1.86
CA THR A 233 20.87 1.55 1.12
C THR A 233 21.88 2.29 0.25
N LYS A 234 23.17 1.95 0.36
CA LYS A 234 24.18 2.42 -0.60
C LYS A 234 23.85 1.81 -1.97
N ASP A 235 23.87 2.64 -3.00
CA ASP A 235 23.62 2.22 -4.37
C ASP A 235 24.61 1.10 -4.73
N ALA A 236 24.12 -0.10 -5.04
CA ALA A 236 24.95 -1.22 -5.48
C ALA A 236 25.47 -1.03 -6.92
N ARG A 237 25.48 0.21 -7.42
CA ARG A 237 25.95 0.59 -8.75
C ARG A 237 27.45 0.90 -8.80
N ASN A 238 28.17 0.71 -7.68
CA ASN A 238 29.63 0.89 -7.57
C ASN A 238 30.32 -0.31 -6.89
N ILE A 239 30.04 -1.54 -7.31
CA ILE A 239 30.97 -2.69 -7.25
C ILE A 239 30.74 -3.54 -8.51
#